data_AF-A0A9P2YIF1-F1
#
_entry.id   AF-A0A9P2YIF1-F1
#
_cell.length_a   1.000
_cell.length_b   1.000
_cell.length_c   1.000
_cell.angle_alpha   90.00
_cell.angle_beta   90.00
_cell.angle_gamma   90.00
#
_symmetry.space_group_name_H-M   'P 1'
#
loop_
_entity.id
_entity.type
_entity.pdbx_description
1 polymer ?
#
loop_
_entity_poly.entity_id
_entity_poly.type
_entity_poly.pdbx_seq_one_letter_code
_entity_poly.pdbx_strand_id
1 'polypeptide(L)' 'MKNFLQAVTLKQIRKMSLGDAIIAGTAFVYNLTIVTRNIDDFNWISKLNLINSFQR' A
#
# COMPACT_ATOMS: atom_id res chain seq x y z
N MET A 1 -7.63 8.52 11.74
CA MET A 1 -6.59 9.57 11.83
C MET A 1 -5.16 9.02 11.62
N LYS A 2 -4.78 7.89 12.22
CA LYS A 2 -3.46 7.25 11.98
C LYS A 2 -3.20 6.84 10.51
N ASN A 3 -4.23 6.39 9.79
CA ASN A 3 -4.18 5.98 8.38
C ASN A 3 -3.78 7.12 7.41
N PHE A 4 -4.33 8.31 7.60
CA PHE A 4 -4.06 9.45 6.70
C PHE A 4 -2.62 9.94 6.81
N LEU A 5 -2.07 10.00 8.02
CA LEU A 5 -0.67 10.37 8.22
C LEU A 5 0.27 9.34 7.58
N GLN A 6 -0.02 8.04 7.73
CA GLN A 6 0.76 6.98 7.09
C GLN A 6 0.72 7.09 5.55
N ALA A 7 -0.45 7.36 4.98
CA ALA A 7 -0.61 7.57 3.53
C ALA A 7 0.19 8.77 3.03
N VAL A 8 0.18 9.89 3.77
CA VAL A 8 0.97 11.09 3.46
C VAL A 8 2.47 10.76 3.50
N THR A 9 2.94 10.06 4.53
CA THR A 9 4.34 9.64 4.64
C THR A 9 4.77 8.74 3.48
N LEU A 10 3.96 7.74 3.12
CA LEU A 10 4.26 6.84 1.98
C LEU A 10 4.37 7.61 0.66
N LYS A 11 3.47 8.59 0.43
CA LYS A 11 3.51 9.46 -0.76
C LYS A 11 4.72 10.39 -0.80
N GLN A 12 5.25 10.78 0.36
CA GLN A 12 6.47 11.58 0.46
C GLN A 12 7.73 10.74 0.18
N ILE A 13 7.73 9.46 0.58
CA ILE A 13 8.86 8.54 0.36
C ILE A 13 8.96 8.13 -1.12
N ARG A 14 7.83 7.90 -1.79
CA ARG A 14 7.80 7.54 -3.22
C ARG A 14 6.65 8.26 -3.91
N LYS A 15 6.86 8.69 -5.16
CA LYS A 15 5.82 9.32 -5.98
C LYS A 15 4.70 8.31 -6.27
N MET A 16 3.70 8.27 -5.40
CA MET A 16 2.47 7.48 -5.54
C MET A 16 1.27 8.38 -5.85
N SER A 17 0.26 7.81 -6.52
CA SER A 17 -1.04 8.47 -6.62
C SER A 17 -1.67 8.62 -5.22
N LEU A 18 -2.61 9.55 -5.08
CA LEU A 18 -3.34 9.69 -3.80
C LEU A 18 -4.12 8.42 -3.45
N GLY A 19 -4.72 7.76 -4.45
CA GLY A 19 -5.47 6.52 -4.26
C GLY A 19 -4.58 5.41 -3.71
N ASP A 20 -3.45 5.15 -4.35
CA ASP A 20 -2.53 4.09 -3.92
C ASP A 20 -1.99 4.35 -2.52
N ALA A 21 -1.71 5.62 -2.18
CA ALA A 21 -1.23 6.00 -0.86
C ALA A 21 -2.26 5.70 0.24
N ILE A 22 -3.55 5.96 -0.03
CA ILE A 22 -4.64 5.65 0.91
C ILE A 22 -4.80 4.14 1.07
N ILE A 23 -4.75 3.37 -0.03
CA ILE A 23 -4.85 1.90 0.01
C ILE A 23 -3.69 1.32 0.82
N ALA A 24 -2.45 1.70 0.51
CA ALA A 24 -1.25 1.23 1.20
C ALA A 24 -1.25 1.61 2.69
N GLY A 25 -1.56 2.87 3.02
CA GLY A 25 -1.61 3.34 4.39
C GLY A 25 -2.69 2.62 5.22
N THR A 26 -3.84 2.34 4.62
CA THR A 26 -4.91 1.57 5.27
C THR A 26 -4.50 0.12 5.50
N ALA A 27 -3.97 -0.55 4.47
CA ALA A 27 -3.54 -1.93 4.59
C ALA A 27 -2.43 -2.10 5.63
N PHE A 28 -1.47 -1.17 5.67
CA PHE A 28 -0.40 -1.18 6.67
C PHE A 28 -0.91 -1.02 8.11
N VAL A 29 -1.78 -0.04 8.37
CA VAL A 29 -2.27 0.26 9.73
C VAL A 29 -3.13 -0.87 10.29
N TYR A 30 -3.90 -1.53 9.45
CA TYR A 30 -4.83 -2.60 9.86
C TYR A 30 -4.31 -4.00 9.56
N ASN A 31 -3.04 -4.13 9.14
CA ASN A 31 -2.40 -5.40 8.79
C ASN A 31 -3.21 -6.23 7.76
N LEU A 32 -3.76 -5.56 6.76
CA LEU A 32 -4.54 -6.17 5.68
C LEU A 32 -3.64 -6.60 4.52
N THR A 33 -4.15 -7.52 3.71
CA THR A 33 -3.51 -7.92 2.45
C THR A 33 -4.07 -7.10 1.30
N ILE A 34 -3.21 -6.50 0.47
CA ILE A 34 -3.63 -5.92 -0.80
C ILE A 34 -3.64 -7.02 -1.85
N VAL A 35 -4.82 -7.26 -2.43
CA VAL A 35 -4.95 -8.06 -3.64
C VAL A 35 -4.90 -7.11 -4.84
N THR A 36 -3.87 -7.20 -5.66
CA THR A 36 -3.66 -6.29 -6.80
C THR A 36 -2.95 -6.99 -7.94
N ARG A 37 -3.16 -6.52 -9.17
CA ARG A 37 -2.31 -6.91 -10.30
C ARG A 37 -1.00 -6.14 -10.36
N ASN A 38 -0.97 -4.94 -9.80
CA ASN A 38 0.19 -4.07 -9.88
C ASN A 38 1.03 -4.17 -8.61
N ILE A 39 1.72 -5.30 -8.45
CA ILE A 39 2.53 -5.58 -7.25
C ILE A 39 3.67 -4.56 -7.10
N ASP A 40 4.22 -4.07 -8.22
CA ASP A 40 5.39 -3.18 -8.25
C ASP A 40 5.14 -1.79 -7.66
N ASP A 41 3.87 -1.37 -7.62
CA ASP A 41 3.47 -0.13 -6.96
C ASP A 41 3.60 -0.21 -5.44
N PHE A 42 3.52 -1.42 -4.87
CA PHE A 42 3.42 -1.64 -3.41
C PHE A 42 4.56 -2.48 -2.81
N ASN A 43 5.28 -3.28 -3.61
CA ASN A 43 6.27 -4.27 -3.12
C ASN A 43 7.46 -3.67 -2.35
N TRP A 44 7.75 -2.39 -2.55
CA TRP A 44 8.78 -1.65 -1.83
C TRP A 44 8.40 -1.33 -0.37
N ILE A 45 7.10 -1.42 -0.02
CA ILE A 45 6.61 -1.14 1.32
C ILE A 45 6.80 -2.40 2.16
N SER A 46 7.88 -2.42 2.95
CA SER A 46 8.17 -3.54 3.85
C SER A 46 7.00 -3.82 4.79
N LYS A 47 6.73 -5.11 5.05
CA LYS A 47 5.66 -5.63 5.91
C LYS A 47 4.23 -5.47 5.36
N LEU A 48 4.06 -5.00 4.13
CA LEU A 48 2.76 -5.09 3.48
C LEU A 48 2.55 -6.50 2.90
N ASN A 49 1.42 -7.12 3.19
CA ASN A 49 1.05 -8.38 2.57
C ASN A 49 0.44 -8.11 1.20
N LEU A 50 0.98 -8.76 0.16
CA LEU A 50 0.55 -8.58 -1.23
C LEU A 50 0.19 -9.94 -1.84
N ILE A 51 -0.94 -9.99 -2.57
CA ILE A 51 -1.33 -11.13 -3.38
C ILE A 51 -1.56 -10.63 -4.81
N ASN A 52 -0.91 -11.27 -5.78
CA ASN A 52 -1.21 -11.04 -7.18
C ASN A 52 -2.46 -11.84 -7.56
N SER A 53 -3.54 -11.18 -8.00
CA SER A 53 -4.80 -11.87 -8.34
C SER A 53 -4.69 -12.85 -9.51
N PHE A 54 -3.59 -12.85 -10.25
CA PHE A 54 -3.32 -13.72 -11.40
C PHE A 54 -2.30 -14.81 -11.11
N GLN A 55 -1.66 -14.80 -9.93
CA GLN A 55 -0.76 -15.85 -9.48
C GLN A 55 -1.35 -16.44 -8.19
N ARG A 56 -1.74 -17.72 -8.26
CA ARG A 56 -2.23 -18.49 -7.11
C ARG A 56 -1.09 -19.19 -6.39
#